data_AF-A0A416PD77-F1
#
_entry.id   AF-A0A416PD77-F1
#
_cell.length_a   1.000
_cell.length_b   1.000
_cell.length_c   1.000
_cell.angle_alpha   90.00
_cell.angle_beta   90.00
_cell.angle_gamma   90.00
#
_symmetry.space_group_name_H-M   'P 1'
#
loop_
_entity.id
_entity.type
_entity.pdbx_description
1 polymer ?
#
loop_
_entity_poly.entity_id
_entity_poly.type
_entity_poly.pdbx_seq_one_letter_code
_entity_poly.pdbx_strand_id
1 'polypeptide(L)'
;MELEIDGKPLNIAKYQKKSVSKPKADGTVRVTLSNKYEINGVAKTEKAFREDMAIKGIDFDNFIVLSHIDAFTNQKLADMRSVVFSMASTHPDLEIAQECADCEEVAKLLNDYRLDEIEAMNKAKKKNADERIDSIPNQIKGLEMAKVDIDVAELELQKNAIKERMNQIQKQLDSISDDSQVDALRLKMNEIKALMIEEEEKAQKKVDEEYRRRKEEFNRTTSEKEELERRISNVQMDLRHAESGITRNALELQNARGRYKTLRDSTYDDSEIQKIEAESFGDELSICPTCGQKMLDEQIEQAKEQFESSKKKRLDMARKAKEDWELRKKVQLNSIAAEGNAAKTDLEESQKAKEESESSVSVLEDELAKIAAENKVQRMP
;
A
#
# COMPACT_ATOMS: atom_id res chain seq x y z
N MET A 1 39.28 14.39 -35.45
CA MET A 1 38.88 13.12 -36.07
C MET A 1 37.56 13.39 -36.76
N GLU A 2 37.44 13.03 -38.03
CA GLU A 2 36.21 13.23 -38.79
C GLU A 2 35.45 11.90 -38.82
N LEU A 3 34.21 11.93 -38.38
CA LEU A 3 33.29 10.81 -38.36
C LEU A 3 32.11 11.13 -39.26
N GLU A 4 31.52 10.11 -39.87
CA GLU A 4 30.24 10.23 -40.58
C GLU A 4 29.20 9.43 -39.78
N ILE A 5 28.13 10.10 -39.35
CA ILE A 5 27.01 9.46 -38.64
C ILE A 5 25.75 9.75 -39.47
N ASP A 6 25.07 8.70 -39.93
CA ASP A 6 23.86 8.79 -40.76
C ASP A 6 24.01 9.72 -41.98
N GLY A 7 25.17 9.64 -42.66
CA GLY A 7 25.45 10.47 -43.84
C GLY A 7 25.84 11.93 -43.53
N LYS A 8 26.01 12.30 -42.25
CA LYS A 8 26.39 13.66 -41.83
C LYS A 8 27.80 13.69 -41.27
N PRO A 9 28.69 14.56 -41.78
CA PRO A 9 30.04 14.70 -41.25
C PRO A 9 30.03 15.36 -39.87
N LEU A 10 30.87 14.86 -38.98
CA LEU A 10 31.01 15.27 -37.59
C LEU A 10 32.49 15.29 -37.22
N ASN A 11 33.01 16.45 -36.87
CA ASN A 11 34.40 16.59 -36.43
C ASN A 11 34.47 16.56 -34.90
N ILE A 12 35.17 15.60 -34.33
CA ILE A 12 35.39 15.51 -32.89
C ILE A 12 36.87 15.58 -32.54
N ALA A 13 37.17 16.24 -31.43
CA ALA A 13 38.53 16.31 -30.90
C ALA A 13 38.55 16.08 -29.39
N LYS A 14 39.55 15.30 -28.94
CA LYS A 14 39.92 15.16 -27.53
C LYS A 14 41.38 15.55 -27.40
N TYR A 15 41.68 16.48 -26.50
CA TYR A 15 43.05 16.88 -26.21
C TYR A 15 43.28 17.06 -24.72
N GLN A 16 44.50 16.77 -24.30
CA GLN A 16 44.91 16.91 -22.91
C GLN A 16 45.62 18.25 -22.72
N LYS A 17 45.01 19.13 -21.92
CA LYS A 17 45.59 20.42 -21.53
C LYS A 17 46.42 20.26 -20.26
N LYS A 18 47.72 20.51 -20.37
CA LYS A 18 48.64 20.66 -19.25
C LYS A 18 48.60 22.09 -18.74
N SER A 19 48.16 22.26 -17.49
CA SER A 19 48.17 23.54 -16.79
C SER A 19 49.23 23.52 -15.71
N VAL A 20 50.15 24.48 -15.74
CA VAL A 20 51.24 24.62 -14.77
C VAL A 20 50.91 25.79 -13.86
N SER A 21 50.83 25.55 -12.55
CA SER A 21 50.55 26.61 -11.58
C SER A 21 51.74 27.56 -11.44
N LYS A 22 51.50 28.74 -10.88
CA LYS A 22 52.60 29.60 -10.42
C LYS A 22 53.40 28.86 -9.33
N PRO A 23 54.72 29.09 -9.21
CA PRO A 23 55.54 28.53 -8.15
C PRO A 23 55.02 29.00 -6.79
N LYS A 24 54.93 28.08 -5.82
CA LYS A 24 54.66 28.42 -4.43
C LYS A 24 55.95 28.95 -3.78
N ALA A 25 55.83 29.57 -2.60
CA ALA A 25 56.94 30.20 -1.88
C ALA A 25 58.10 29.23 -1.53
N ASP A 26 57.84 27.92 -1.58
CA ASP A 26 58.79 26.81 -1.38
C ASP A 26 59.47 26.35 -2.69
N GLY A 27 59.18 26.99 -3.84
CA GLY A 27 59.71 26.61 -5.15
C GLY A 27 58.93 25.50 -5.86
N THR A 28 57.90 24.92 -5.23
CA THR A 28 57.15 23.78 -5.79
C THR A 28 56.10 24.24 -6.81
N VAL A 29 56.00 23.55 -7.95
CA VAL A 29 55.04 23.84 -9.03
C VAL A 29 54.05 22.70 -9.19
N ARG A 30 52.75 23.00 -9.23
CA ARG A 30 51.69 21.99 -9.46
C ARG A 30 51.40 21.90 -10.96
N VAL A 31 51.56 20.72 -11.52
CA VAL A 31 51.13 20.40 -12.88
C VAL A 31 49.80 19.67 -12.82
N THR A 32 48.78 20.20 -13.49
CA THR A 32 47.47 19.55 -13.64
C THR A 32 47.24 19.20 -15.10
N LEU A 33 46.91 17.93 -15.37
CA LEU A 33 46.45 17.48 -16.67
C LEU A 33 44.92 17.46 -16.67
N SER A 34 44.30 18.05 -17.69
CA SER A 34 42.84 18.07 -17.84
C SER A 34 42.44 17.73 -19.27
N ASN A 35 41.45 16.88 -19.47
CA ASN A 35 40.94 16.55 -20.79
C ASN A 35 39.94 17.62 -21.26
N LYS A 36 39.99 17.97 -22.54
CA LYS A 36 39.04 18.83 -23.23
C LYS A 36 38.45 18.08 -24.41
N TYR A 37 37.16 18.29 -24.63
CA TYR A 37 36.37 17.64 -25.66
C TYR A 37 35.75 18.71 -26.56
N GLU A 38 35.72 18.47 -27.86
CA GLU A 38 35.13 19.36 -28.85
C GLU A 38 34.28 18.58 -29.85
N ILE A 39 33.15 19.19 -30.24
CA ILE A 39 32.29 18.73 -31.33
C ILE A 39 32.15 19.91 -32.30
N ASN A 40 32.56 19.72 -33.55
CA ASN A 40 32.59 20.74 -34.61
C ASN A 40 33.26 22.05 -34.16
N GLY A 41 34.37 21.95 -33.42
CA GLY A 41 35.13 23.10 -32.90
C GLY A 41 34.53 23.79 -31.68
N VAL A 42 33.42 23.29 -31.13
CA VAL A 42 32.80 23.82 -29.90
C VAL A 42 33.25 23.01 -28.69
N ALA A 43 33.85 23.67 -27.71
CA ALA A 43 34.29 23.06 -26.46
C ALA A 43 33.11 22.57 -25.61
N LYS A 44 33.18 21.31 -25.19
CA LYS A 44 32.18 20.62 -24.36
C LYS A 44 32.82 20.07 -23.09
N THR A 45 32.01 19.93 -22.04
CA THR A 45 32.37 19.10 -20.88
C THR A 45 32.29 17.62 -21.28
N GLU A 46 32.94 16.74 -20.53
CA GLU A 46 32.88 15.29 -20.83
C GLU A 46 31.45 14.75 -20.85
N LYS A 47 30.63 15.17 -19.88
CA LYS A 47 29.23 14.76 -19.78
C LYS A 47 28.43 15.20 -21.00
N ALA A 48 28.50 16.49 -21.36
CA ALA A 48 27.76 17.02 -22.52
C ALA A 48 28.25 16.41 -23.84
N PHE A 49 29.54 16.08 -23.94
CA PHE A 49 30.09 15.38 -25.10
C PHE A 49 29.48 13.97 -25.25
N ARG A 50 29.41 13.20 -24.16
CA ARG A 50 28.83 11.85 -24.15
C ARG A 50 27.34 11.86 -24.47
N GLU A 51 26.59 12.79 -23.89
CA GLU A 51 25.15 12.97 -24.16
C GLU A 51 24.87 13.32 -25.64
N ASP A 52 25.62 14.27 -26.21
CA ASP A 52 25.49 14.64 -27.63
C ASP A 52 25.78 13.45 -28.58
N MET A 53 26.70 12.57 -28.21
CA MET A 53 27.04 11.38 -28.98
C MET A 53 25.98 10.28 -28.83
N ALA A 54 25.42 10.10 -27.64
CA ALA A 54 24.34 9.14 -27.40
C ALA A 54 23.08 9.48 -28.23
N ILE A 55 22.73 10.77 -28.34
CA ILE A 55 21.63 11.25 -29.20
C ILE A 55 21.89 10.92 -30.69
N LYS A 56 23.17 10.88 -31.09
CA LYS A 56 23.61 10.52 -32.44
C LYS A 56 23.82 9.01 -32.61
N GLY A 57 23.33 8.19 -31.67
CA GLY A 57 23.42 6.73 -31.74
C GLY A 57 24.76 6.12 -31.28
N ILE A 58 25.66 6.91 -30.69
CA ILE A 58 26.92 6.42 -30.12
C ILE A 58 26.85 6.49 -28.60
N ASP A 59 26.46 5.37 -27.98
CA ASP A 59 26.58 5.18 -26.53
C ASP A 59 27.96 4.63 -26.19
N PHE A 60 28.83 5.46 -25.61
CA PHE A 60 30.20 5.07 -25.28
C PHE A 60 30.33 3.96 -24.25
N ASP A 61 29.30 3.73 -23.42
CA ASP A 61 29.36 2.68 -22.39
C ASP A 61 29.19 1.31 -23.04
N ASN A 62 28.36 1.22 -24.09
CA ASN A 62 28.18 0.01 -24.89
C ASN A 62 29.12 -0.06 -26.11
N PHE A 63 29.59 1.07 -26.65
CA PHE A 63 30.29 1.14 -27.93
C PHE A 63 31.56 0.27 -27.95
N ILE A 64 32.41 0.35 -26.93
CA ILE A 64 33.65 -0.44 -26.88
C ILE A 64 33.34 -1.93 -26.81
N VAL A 65 32.34 -2.28 -26.00
CA VAL A 65 31.91 -3.65 -25.76
C VAL A 65 31.32 -4.27 -27.03
N LEU A 66 30.54 -3.49 -27.78
CA LEU A 66 29.90 -3.93 -29.02
C LEU A 66 30.87 -3.91 -30.23
N SER A 67 31.94 -3.10 -30.17
CA SER A 67 32.90 -2.96 -31.26
C SER A 67 34.06 -3.97 -31.21
N HIS A 68 34.35 -4.53 -30.02
CA HIS A 68 35.45 -5.46 -29.82
C HIS A 68 34.99 -6.72 -29.09
N ILE A 69 35.07 -7.87 -29.76
CA ILE A 69 34.64 -9.16 -29.19
C ILE A 69 35.33 -9.47 -27.86
N ASP A 70 36.62 -9.17 -27.75
CA ASP A 70 37.40 -9.38 -26.52
C ASP A 70 36.96 -8.46 -25.38
N ALA A 71 36.44 -7.27 -25.69
CA ALA A 71 35.90 -6.36 -24.68
C ALA A 71 34.57 -6.86 -24.11
N PHE A 72 33.79 -7.64 -24.88
CA PHE A 72 32.58 -8.30 -24.41
C PHE A 72 32.88 -9.59 -23.66
N THR A 73 33.71 -10.48 -24.21
CA THR A 73 33.95 -11.82 -23.65
C THR A 73 34.79 -11.82 -22.37
N ASN A 74 35.59 -10.78 -22.12
CA ASN A 74 36.38 -10.66 -20.89
C ASN A 74 35.61 -10.06 -19.69
N GLN A 75 34.32 -9.76 -19.85
CA GLN A 75 33.49 -9.24 -18.76
C GLN A 75 32.97 -10.35 -17.84
N LYS A 76 32.50 -9.97 -16.65
CA LYS A 76 31.74 -10.89 -15.80
C LYS A 76 30.40 -11.21 -16.46
N LEU A 77 29.86 -12.39 -16.19
CA LEU A 77 28.59 -12.84 -16.75
C LEU A 77 27.43 -11.84 -16.49
N ALA A 78 27.41 -11.18 -15.34
CA ALA A 78 26.41 -10.16 -15.01
C ALA A 78 26.51 -8.94 -15.92
N ASP A 79 27.72 -8.47 -16.20
CA ASP A 79 27.99 -7.30 -17.04
C ASP A 79 27.68 -7.62 -18.52
N MET A 80 28.07 -8.81 -18.99
CA MET A 80 27.69 -9.31 -20.31
C MET A 80 26.16 -9.35 -20.49
N ARG A 81 25.43 -9.87 -19.49
CA ARG A 81 23.97 -9.90 -19.50
C ARG A 81 23.39 -8.50 -19.56
N SER A 82 23.92 -7.54 -18.78
CA SER A 82 23.46 -6.15 -18.81
C SER A 82 23.60 -5.53 -20.19
N VAL A 83 24.72 -5.76 -20.88
CA VAL A 83 24.94 -5.24 -22.24
C VAL A 83 23.93 -5.86 -23.21
N VAL A 84 23.73 -7.17 -23.17
CA VAL A 84 22.74 -7.85 -24.03
C VAL A 84 21.32 -7.38 -23.75
N PHE A 85 20.93 -7.24 -22.47
CA PHE A 85 19.61 -6.77 -22.09
C PHE A 85 19.38 -5.30 -22.45
N SER A 86 20.43 -4.46 -22.48
CA SER A 86 20.31 -3.09 -22.98
C SER A 86 19.98 -2.99 -24.47
N MET A 87 20.25 -4.06 -25.24
CA MET A 87 19.94 -4.16 -26.67
C MET A 87 18.58 -4.82 -26.94
N ALA A 88 18.06 -5.59 -25.99
CA ALA A 88 16.76 -6.26 -26.12
C ALA A 88 15.62 -5.26 -25.94
N SER A 89 14.54 -5.41 -26.70
CA SER A 89 13.28 -4.73 -26.41
C SER A 89 12.83 -5.11 -25.01
N THR A 90 12.54 -4.12 -24.17
CA THR A 90 12.04 -4.33 -22.80
C THR A 90 10.71 -5.07 -22.84
N HIS A 91 10.75 -6.38 -22.60
CA HIS A 91 9.58 -7.15 -22.22
C HIS A 91 9.32 -6.94 -20.72
N PRO A 92 8.08 -6.63 -20.30
CA PRO A 92 7.75 -6.52 -18.89
C PRO A 92 7.94 -7.86 -18.17
N ASP A 93 8.37 -7.81 -16.91
CA ASP A 93 8.61 -8.99 -16.06
C ASP A 93 7.41 -9.96 -16.03
N LEU A 94 6.19 -9.41 -16.12
CA LEU A 94 4.95 -10.18 -16.18
C LEU A 94 4.87 -11.09 -17.43
N GLU A 95 5.26 -10.57 -18.60
CA GLU A 95 5.23 -11.33 -19.86
C GLU A 95 6.24 -12.48 -19.80
N ILE A 96 7.45 -12.20 -19.28
CA ILE A 96 8.49 -13.21 -19.08
C ILE A 96 8.03 -14.28 -18.06
N ALA A 97 7.40 -13.87 -16.97
CA ALA A 97 6.91 -14.79 -15.95
C ALA A 97 5.73 -15.65 -16.44
N GLN A 98 4.91 -15.16 -17.36
CA GLN A 98 3.81 -15.91 -17.96
C GLN A 98 4.29 -17.00 -18.93
N GLU A 99 5.44 -16.80 -19.57
CA GLU A 99 6.05 -17.80 -20.46
C GLU A 99 6.78 -18.92 -19.70
N CYS A 100 7.12 -18.71 -18.42
CA CYS A 100 7.82 -19.67 -17.59
C CYS A 100 6.85 -20.42 -16.66
N ALA A 101 6.66 -21.72 -16.89
CA ALA A 101 5.76 -22.55 -16.07
C ALA A 101 6.11 -22.55 -14.57
N ASP A 102 7.40 -22.49 -14.23
CA ASP A 102 7.87 -22.46 -12.84
C ASP A 102 7.66 -21.10 -12.16
N CYS A 103 7.29 -20.06 -12.92
CA CYS A 103 7.06 -18.71 -12.43
C CYS A 103 5.57 -18.38 -12.21
N GLU A 104 4.66 -19.34 -12.25
CA GLU A 104 3.21 -19.10 -12.14
C GLU A 104 2.82 -18.27 -10.91
N GLU A 105 3.39 -18.58 -9.74
CA GLU A 105 3.12 -17.84 -8.50
C GLU A 105 3.65 -16.41 -8.54
N VAL A 106 4.82 -16.21 -9.15
CA VAL A 106 5.44 -14.89 -9.32
C VAL A 106 4.66 -14.07 -10.35
N ALA A 107 4.19 -14.71 -11.44
CA ALA A 107 3.35 -14.08 -12.46
C ALA A 107 2.03 -13.57 -11.87
N LYS A 108 1.43 -14.29 -10.92
CA LYS A 108 0.25 -13.82 -10.19
C LYS A 108 0.55 -12.55 -9.41
N LEU A 109 1.65 -12.54 -8.64
CA LEU A 109 2.07 -11.39 -7.83
C LEU A 109 2.48 -10.18 -8.69
N LEU A 110 3.06 -10.41 -9.87
CA LEU A 110 3.47 -9.36 -10.80
C LEU A 110 2.29 -8.59 -11.43
N ASN A 111 1.05 -9.04 -11.25
CA ASN A 111 -0.13 -8.22 -11.61
C ASN A 111 -0.32 -7.02 -10.66
N ASP A 112 0.09 -7.18 -9.39
CA ASP A 112 -0.20 -6.22 -8.32
C ASP A 112 1.07 -5.51 -7.80
N TYR A 113 2.25 -6.13 -7.94
CA TYR A 113 3.51 -5.67 -7.35
C TYR A 113 4.67 -5.73 -8.35
N ARG A 114 5.69 -4.90 -8.16
CA ARG A 114 6.94 -4.96 -8.94
C ARG A 114 7.85 -6.08 -8.43
N LEU A 115 8.73 -6.60 -9.28
CA LEU A 115 9.62 -7.72 -8.94
C LEU A 115 10.52 -7.42 -7.72
N ASP A 116 11.05 -6.20 -7.65
CA ASP A 116 11.86 -5.70 -6.53
C ASP A 116 11.07 -5.67 -5.21
N GLU A 117 9.79 -5.30 -5.28
CA GLU A 117 8.88 -5.32 -4.13
C GLU A 117 8.59 -6.76 -3.67
N ILE A 118 8.32 -7.68 -4.60
CA ILE A 118 8.09 -9.10 -4.31
C ILE A 118 9.31 -9.73 -3.63
N GLU A 119 10.52 -9.45 -4.14
CA GLU A 119 11.77 -9.91 -3.53
C GLU A 119 11.95 -9.37 -2.12
N ALA A 120 11.73 -8.07 -1.91
CA ALA A 120 11.83 -7.43 -0.60
C ALA A 120 10.83 -8.01 0.40
N MET A 121 9.57 -8.20 -0.01
CA MET A 121 8.52 -8.81 0.80
C MET A 121 8.90 -10.23 1.22
N ASN A 122 9.38 -11.05 0.29
CA ASN A 122 9.77 -12.42 0.59
C ASN A 122 10.99 -12.49 1.52
N LYS A 123 11.98 -11.60 1.33
CA LYS A 123 13.14 -11.49 2.21
C LYS A 123 12.74 -11.08 3.63
N ALA A 124 11.80 -10.14 3.77
CA ALA A 124 11.27 -9.72 5.06
C ALA A 124 10.48 -10.85 5.75
N LYS A 125 9.60 -11.54 5.01
CA LYS A 125 8.84 -12.70 5.52
C LYS A 125 9.78 -13.79 6.04
N LYS A 126 10.82 -14.13 5.26
CA LYS A 126 11.83 -15.12 5.66
C LYS A 126 12.56 -14.71 6.93
N LYS A 127 13.05 -13.47 6.99
CA LYS A 127 13.74 -12.94 8.17
C LYS A 127 12.86 -13.01 9.42
N ASN A 128 11.60 -12.60 9.32
CA ASN A 128 10.65 -12.66 10.44
C ASN A 128 10.37 -14.11 10.87
N ALA A 129 10.32 -15.06 9.93
CA ALA A 129 10.15 -16.47 10.25
C ALA A 129 11.36 -17.02 11.00
N ASP A 130 12.58 -16.73 10.54
CA ASP A 130 13.83 -17.13 11.18
C ASP A 130 13.93 -16.55 12.60
N GLU A 131 13.66 -15.24 12.77
CA GLU A 131 13.64 -14.57 14.08
C GLU A 131 12.61 -15.19 15.04
N ARG A 132 11.42 -15.57 14.54
CA ARG A 132 10.41 -16.28 15.34
C ARG A 132 10.92 -17.64 15.78
N ILE A 133 11.51 -18.43 14.90
CA ILE A 133 12.06 -19.76 15.21
C ILE A 133 13.12 -19.65 16.31
N ASP A 134 14.04 -18.69 16.19
CA ASP A 134 15.10 -18.46 17.18
C ASP A 134 14.57 -17.99 18.55
N SER A 135 13.40 -17.34 18.57
CA SER A 135 12.79 -16.85 19.81
C SER A 135 12.06 -17.93 20.62
N ILE A 136 11.58 -19.01 19.95
CA ILE A 136 10.76 -20.06 20.58
C ILE A 136 11.47 -20.73 21.77
N PRO A 137 12.75 -21.17 21.69
CA PRO A 137 13.44 -21.80 22.82
C PRO A 137 13.52 -20.91 24.06
N ASN A 138 13.76 -19.62 23.87
CA ASN A 138 13.83 -18.65 24.98
C ASN A 138 12.45 -18.41 25.60
N GLN A 139 11.38 -18.39 24.80
CA GLN A 139 10.00 -18.31 25.30
C GLN A 139 9.63 -19.56 26.11
N ILE A 140 9.99 -20.76 25.62
CA ILE A 140 9.78 -22.02 26.34
C ILE A 140 10.50 -21.95 27.69
N LYS A 141 11.79 -21.61 27.71
CA LYS A 141 12.58 -21.50 28.95
C LYS A 141 11.98 -20.48 29.92
N GLY A 142 11.53 -19.32 29.43
CA GLY A 142 10.89 -18.30 30.26
C GLY A 142 9.58 -18.78 30.89
N LEU A 143 8.74 -19.50 30.13
CA LEU A 143 7.51 -20.10 30.65
C LEU A 143 7.78 -21.25 31.62
N GLU A 144 8.85 -22.00 31.41
CA GLU A 144 9.27 -23.08 32.30
C GLU A 144 9.79 -22.57 33.65
N MET A 145 10.53 -21.46 33.64
CA MET A 145 10.99 -20.75 34.85
C MET A 145 9.87 -20.00 35.57
N ALA A 146 8.76 -19.67 34.88
CA ALA A 146 7.57 -19.03 35.46
C ALA A 146 6.57 -20.06 36.03
N LYS A 147 6.86 -21.36 35.96
CA LYS A 147 6.12 -22.35 36.74
C LYS A 147 6.31 -22.01 38.22
N VAL A 148 5.21 -21.89 38.93
CA VAL A 148 5.23 -21.59 40.37
C VAL A 148 5.84 -22.77 41.10
N ASP A 149 6.94 -22.49 41.82
CA ASP A 149 7.35 -23.28 42.97
C ASP A 149 6.21 -23.19 43.99
N ILE A 150 5.34 -24.21 44.00
CA ILE A 150 4.46 -24.42 45.14
C ILE A 150 5.41 -24.64 46.32
N ASP A 151 5.28 -23.86 47.38
CA ASP A 151 6.06 -24.06 48.61
C ASP A 151 5.70 -25.41 49.22
N VAL A 152 6.43 -26.43 48.76
CA VAL A 152 6.32 -27.81 49.21
C VAL A 152 7.18 -28.07 50.43
N ALA A 153 7.97 -27.10 50.91
CA ALA A 153 8.92 -27.32 52.00
C ALA A 153 8.20 -27.78 53.28
N GLU A 154 7.07 -27.16 53.61
CA GLU A 154 6.23 -27.56 54.75
C GLU A 154 5.61 -28.96 54.54
N LEU A 155 5.14 -29.26 53.32
CA LEU A 155 4.58 -30.57 52.98
C LEU A 155 5.64 -31.68 53.02
N GLU A 156 6.86 -31.39 52.57
CA GLU A 156 8.01 -32.29 52.63
C GLU A 156 8.46 -32.54 54.06
N LEU A 157 8.48 -31.51 54.91
CA LEU A 157 8.75 -31.65 56.35
C LEU A 157 7.72 -32.55 57.03
N GLN A 158 6.42 -32.34 56.76
CA GLN A 158 5.34 -33.16 57.30
C GLN A 158 5.43 -34.61 56.82
N LYS A 159 5.68 -34.83 55.52
CA LYS A 159 5.90 -36.16 54.94
C LYS A 159 7.07 -36.89 55.60
N ASN A 160 8.18 -36.19 55.83
CA ASN A 160 9.36 -36.75 56.47
C ASN A 160 9.09 -37.10 57.95
N ALA A 161 8.35 -36.27 58.67
CA ALA A 161 7.95 -36.55 60.06
C ALA A 161 7.05 -37.80 60.17
N ILE A 162 6.12 -37.98 59.25
CA ILE A 162 5.25 -39.18 59.19
C ILE A 162 6.08 -40.44 58.86
N LYS A 163 6.98 -40.36 57.88
CA LYS A 163 7.90 -41.46 57.53
C LYS A 163 8.77 -41.87 58.71
N GLU A 164 9.29 -40.92 59.48
CA GLU A 164 10.13 -41.21 60.64
C GLU A 164 9.34 -41.94 61.73
N ARG A 165 8.08 -41.55 61.98
CA ARG A 165 7.20 -42.28 62.90
C ARG A 165 6.91 -43.70 62.41
N MET A 166 6.68 -43.90 61.11
CA MET A 166 6.52 -45.24 60.54
C MET A 166 7.78 -46.09 60.73
N ASN A 167 8.97 -45.52 60.47
CA ASN A 167 10.25 -46.21 60.67
C ASN A 167 10.46 -46.61 62.14
N GLN A 168 10.06 -45.76 63.09
CA GLN A 168 10.14 -46.07 64.52
C GLN A 168 9.22 -47.24 64.89
N ILE A 169 7.98 -47.26 64.41
CA ILE A 169 7.05 -48.38 64.64
C ILE A 169 7.54 -49.66 63.95
N GLN A 170 8.10 -49.56 62.74
CA GLN A 170 8.68 -50.70 62.03
C GLN A 170 9.85 -51.31 62.81
N LYS A 171 10.78 -50.48 63.32
CA LYS A 171 11.87 -50.94 64.18
C LYS A 171 11.38 -51.61 65.45
N GLN A 172 10.32 -51.08 66.07
CA GLN A 172 9.68 -51.71 67.23
C GLN A 172 9.12 -53.08 66.88
N LEU A 173 8.43 -53.19 65.74
CA LEU A 173 7.86 -54.45 65.23
C LEU A 173 8.94 -55.49 64.93
N ASP A 174 10.07 -55.08 64.34
CA ASP A 174 11.21 -55.96 64.01
C ASP A 174 11.96 -56.45 65.27
N SER A 175 11.86 -55.70 66.37
CA SER A 175 12.55 -55.99 67.64
C SER A 175 11.70 -56.74 68.68
N ILE A 176 10.40 -56.94 68.40
CA ILE A 176 9.46 -57.51 69.37
C ILE A 176 9.53 -59.03 69.36
N SER A 177 9.57 -59.61 70.56
CA SER A 177 9.62 -61.06 70.77
C SER A 177 8.33 -61.63 71.40
N ASP A 178 7.37 -60.76 71.72
CA ASP A 178 6.07 -61.07 72.34
C ASP A 178 4.94 -60.76 71.35
N ASP A 179 4.23 -61.81 70.91
CA ASP A 179 3.14 -61.74 69.92
C ASP A 179 1.96 -60.86 70.39
N SER A 180 1.77 -60.70 71.70
CA SER A 180 0.64 -59.92 72.24
C SER A 180 0.73 -58.41 71.96
N GLN A 181 1.92 -57.90 71.63
CA GLN A 181 2.16 -56.48 71.33
C GLN A 181 2.23 -56.18 69.82
N VAL A 182 2.34 -57.23 68.99
CA VAL A 182 2.42 -57.15 67.52
C VAL A 182 1.16 -56.53 66.94
N ASP A 183 -0.01 -56.97 67.38
CA ASP A 183 -1.29 -56.48 66.85
C ASP A 183 -1.53 -55.00 67.18
N ALA A 184 -1.15 -54.56 68.38
CA ALA A 184 -1.26 -53.16 68.79
C ALA A 184 -0.32 -52.25 67.99
N LEU A 185 0.90 -52.69 67.67
CA LEU A 185 1.84 -51.93 66.83
C LEU A 185 1.42 -51.93 65.36
N ARG A 186 0.87 -53.03 64.85
CA ARG A 186 0.28 -53.09 63.50
C ARG A 186 -0.91 -52.15 63.37
N LEU A 187 -1.76 -52.06 64.38
CA LEU A 187 -2.86 -51.11 64.42
C LEU A 187 -2.35 -49.66 64.35
N LYS A 188 -1.37 -49.29 65.18
CA LYS A 188 -0.73 -47.95 65.14
C LYS A 188 -0.07 -47.66 63.79
N MET A 189 0.61 -48.64 63.18
CA MET A 189 1.19 -48.48 61.84
C MET A 189 0.10 -48.20 60.79
N ASN A 190 -1.04 -48.89 60.88
CA ASN A 190 -2.18 -48.67 59.99
C ASN A 190 -2.83 -47.29 60.21
N GLU A 191 -2.94 -46.84 61.45
CA GLU A 191 -3.42 -45.48 61.79
C GLU A 191 -2.51 -44.40 61.20
N ILE A 192 -1.18 -44.55 61.30
CA ILE A 192 -0.23 -43.59 60.71
C ILE A 192 -0.28 -43.61 59.18
N LYS A 193 -0.43 -44.78 58.57
CA LYS A 193 -0.64 -44.90 57.11
C LYS A 193 -1.94 -44.23 56.67
N ALA A 194 -3.02 -44.37 57.44
CA ALA A 194 -4.29 -43.69 57.15
C ALA A 194 -4.14 -42.17 57.23
N LEU A 195 -3.45 -41.65 58.25
CA LEU A 195 -3.13 -40.22 58.36
C LEU A 195 -2.27 -39.71 57.20
N MET A 196 -1.31 -40.51 56.73
CA MET A 196 -0.49 -40.16 55.56
C MET A 196 -1.35 -40.00 54.30
N ILE A 197 -2.25 -40.95 54.03
CA ILE A 197 -3.16 -40.90 52.89
C ILE A 197 -4.08 -39.68 52.99
N GLU A 198 -4.62 -39.39 54.18
CA GLU A 198 -5.50 -38.25 54.40
C GLU A 198 -4.80 -36.90 54.14
N GLU A 199 -3.56 -36.74 54.61
CA GLU A 199 -2.79 -35.52 54.36
C GLU A 199 -2.35 -35.39 52.89
N GLU A 200 -2.00 -36.50 52.23
CA GLU A 200 -1.73 -36.51 50.79
C GLU A 200 -2.97 -36.10 49.97
N GLU A 201 -4.15 -36.62 50.32
CA GLU A 201 -5.40 -36.24 49.67
C GLU A 201 -5.75 -34.75 49.88
N LYS A 202 -5.53 -34.22 51.09
CA LYS A 202 -5.75 -32.80 51.39
C LYS A 202 -4.79 -31.91 50.60
N ALA A 203 -3.51 -32.28 50.53
CA ALA A 203 -2.52 -31.55 49.77
C ALA A 203 -2.86 -31.57 48.27
N GLN A 204 -3.21 -32.74 47.72
CA GLN A 204 -3.59 -32.88 46.33
C GLN A 204 -4.82 -32.02 45.98
N LYS A 205 -5.86 -32.04 46.82
CA LYS A 205 -7.06 -31.19 46.63
C LYS A 205 -6.73 -29.71 46.56
N LYS A 206 -5.81 -29.22 47.41
CA LYS A 206 -5.38 -27.80 47.38
C LYS A 206 -4.65 -27.45 46.09
N VAL A 207 -3.75 -28.32 45.63
CA VAL A 207 -3.03 -28.12 44.37
C VAL A 207 -4.00 -28.13 43.18
N ASP A 208 -4.93 -29.07 43.14
CA ASP A 208 -5.93 -29.19 42.07
C ASP A 208 -6.87 -27.97 42.04
N GLU A 209 -7.27 -27.45 43.21
CA GLU A 209 -8.09 -26.23 43.34
C GLU A 209 -7.35 -25.00 42.79
N GLU A 210 -6.10 -24.77 43.22
CA GLU A 210 -5.28 -23.66 42.73
C GLU A 210 -4.99 -23.77 41.24
N TYR A 211 -4.70 -24.98 40.75
CA TYR A 211 -4.51 -25.24 39.33
C TYR A 211 -5.76 -24.92 38.52
N ARG A 212 -6.94 -25.37 38.97
CA ARG A 212 -8.21 -25.08 38.30
C ARG A 212 -8.51 -23.60 38.28
N ARG A 213 -8.36 -22.91 39.42
CA ARG A 213 -8.58 -21.47 39.55
C ARG A 213 -7.71 -20.68 38.58
N ARG A 214 -6.41 -20.99 38.51
CA ARG A 214 -5.48 -20.34 37.56
C ARG A 214 -5.79 -20.68 36.12
N LYS A 215 -6.20 -21.92 35.82
CA LYS A 215 -6.60 -22.33 34.47
C LYS A 215 -7.85 -21.58 34.00
N GLU A 216 -8.83 -21.40 34.88
CA GLU A 216 -10.03 -20.61 34.61
C GLU A 216 -9.69 -19.14 34.36
N GLU A 217 -8.81 -18.55 35.18
CA GLU A 217 -8.32 -17.18 34.98
C GLU A 217 -7.58 -17.02 33.65
N PHE A 218 -6.67 -17.94 33.33
CA PHE A 218 -5.95 -17.97 32.05
C PHE A 218 -6.92 -18.06 30.86
N ASN A 219 -7.90 -18.96 30.92
CA ASN A 219 -8.88 -19.11 29.86
C ASN A 219 -9.73 -17.85 29.68
N ARG A 220 -10.20 -17.26 30.80
CA ARG A 220 -10.98 -16.01 30.77
C ARG A 220 -10.20 -14.88 30.10
N THR A 221 -8.97 -14.64 30.54
CA THR A 221 -8.13 -13.57 29.99
C THR A 221 -7.75 -13.82 28.52
N THR A 222 -7.56 -15.09 28.13
CA THR A 222 -7.35 -15.46 26.72
C THR A 222 -8.57 -15.14 25.87
N SER A 223 -9.77 -15.51 26.33
CA SER A 223 -11.01 -15.20 25.62
C SER A 223 -11.29 -13.70 25.52
N GLU A 224 -11.01 -12.92 26.59
CA GLU A 224 -11.12 -11.46 26.57
C GLU A 224 -10.17 -10.83 25.55
N LYS A 225 -8.92 -11.31 25.50
CA LYS A 225 -7.93 -10.88 24.50
C LYS A 225 -8.41 -11.15 23.07
N GLU A 226 -8.88 -12.36 22.80
CA GLU A 226 -9.38 -12.76 21.47
C GLU A 226 -10.61 -11.95 21.05
N GLU A 227 -11.51 -11.62 21.99
CA GLU A 227 -12.65 -10.74 21.73
C GLU A 227 -12.21 -9.32 21.37
N LEU A 228 -11.26 -8.74 22.10
CA LEU A 228 -10.70 -7.43 21.78
C LEU A 228 -10.00 -7.43 20.42
N GLU A 229 -9.21 -8.45 20.11
CA GLU A 229 -8.54 -8.58 18.80
C GLU A 229 -9.56 -8.65 17.66
N ARG A 230 -10.66 -9.39 17.84
CA ARG A 230 -11.77 -9.42 16.87
C ARG A 230 -12.45 -8.05 16.72
N ARG A 231 -12.71 -7.35 17.83
CA ARG A 231 -13.30 -6.01 17.80
C ARG A 231 -12.38 -5.02 17.07
N ILE A 232 -11.07 -5.03 17.35
CA ILE A 232 -10.08 -4.20 16.63
C ILE A 232 -10.13 -4.50 15.13
N SER A 233 -10.11 -5.78 14.75
CA SER A 233 -10.16 -6.17 13.34
C SER A 233 -11.43 -5.66 12.62
N ASN A 234 -12.58 -5.68 13.30
CA ASN A 234 -13.83 -5.16 12.73
C ASN A 234 -13.78 -3.64 12.55
N VAL A 235 -13.35 -2.90 13.58
CA VAL A 235 -13.24 -1.44 13.49
C VAL A 235 -12.19 -1.01 12.45
N GLN A 236 -11.11 -1.77 12.28
CA GLN A 236 -10.14 -1.54 11.20
C GLN A 236 -10.74 -1.77 9.81
N MET A 237 -11.73 -2.67 9.67
CA MET A 237 -12.47 -2.84 8.43
C MET A 237 -13.38 -1.64 8.16
N ASP A 238 -14.07 -1.15 9.19
CA ASP A 238 -14.89 0.06 9.11
C ASP A 238 -14.04 1.29 8.73
N LEU A 239 -12.84 1.41 9.28
CA LEU A 239 -11.87 2.45 8.93
C LEU A 239 -11.52 2.40 7.43
N ARG A 240 -11.19 1.22 6.90
CA ARG A 240 -10.90 1.05 5.46
C ARG A 240 -12.10 1.42 4.59
N HIS A 241 -13.31 1.08 5.03
CA HIS A 241 -14.54 1.46 4.32
C HIS A 241 -14.75 2.98 4.32
N ALA A 242 -14.53 3.65 5.45
CA ALA A 242 -14.59 5.09 5.56
C ALA A 242 -13.57 5.79 4.64
N GLU A 243 -12.31 5.32 4.61
CA GLU A 243 -11.27 5.87 3.74
C GLU A 243 -11.57 5.69 2.25
N SER A 244 -12.13 4.53 1.88
CA SER A 244 -12.61 4.28 0.53
C SER A 244 -13.77 5.21 0.17
N GLY A 245 -14.69 5.44 1.11
CA GLY A 245 -15.79 6.39 0.99
C GLY A 245 -15.31 7.82 0.74
N ILE A 246 -14.34 8.29 1.54
CA ILE A 246 -13.71 9.60 1.36
C ILE A 246 -13.14 9.76 -0.05
N THR A 247 -12.38 8.76 -0.52
CA THR A 247 -11.75 8.80 -1.85
C THR A 247 -12.79 8.89 -2.96
N ARG A 248 -13.83 8.03 -2.91
CA ARG A 248 -14.91 8.02 -3.89
C ARG A 248 -15.69 9.33 -3.89
N ASN A 249 -16.15 9.78 -2.73
CA ASN A 249 -17.00 10.96 -2.60
C ASN A 249 -16.24 12.24 -2.96
N ALA A 250 -14.94 12.32 -2.65
CA ALA A 250 -14.08 13.43 -3.08
C ALA A 250 -13.96 13.50 -4.62
N LEU A 251 -13.79 12.35 -5.28
CA LEU A 251 -13.76 12.26 -6.74
C LEU A 251 -15.10 12.66 -7.37
N GLU A 252 -16.22 12.18 -6.82
CA GLU A 252 -17.56 12.54 -7.28
C GLU A 252 -17.82 14.05 -7.14
N LEU A 253 -17.43 14.64 -6.01
CA LEU A 253 -17.51 16.09 -5.79
C LEU A 253 -16.66 16.87 -6.79
N GLN A 254 -15.44 16.41 -7.07
CA GLN A 254 -14.56 17.03 -8.07
C GLN A 254 -15.18 16.95 -9.47
N ASN A 255 -15.73 15.80 -9.84
CA ASN A 255 -16.40 15.59 -11.13
C ASN A 255 -17.65 16.45 -11.27
N ALA A 256 -18.48 16.57 -10.22
CA ALA A 256 -19.63 17.47 -10.21
C ALA A 256 -19.22 18.93 -10.40
N ARG A 257 -18.17 19.39 -9.68
CA ARG A 257 -17.61 20.75 -9.86
C ARG A 257 -17.11 20.99 -11.28
N GLY A 258 -16.42 20.01 -11.87
CA GLY A 258 -15.94 20.08 -13.25
C GLY A 258 -17.08 20.21 -14.26
N ARG A 259 -18.07 19.30 -14.19
CA ARG A 259 -19.26 19.33 -15.05
C ARG A 259 -20.05 20.64 -14.89
N TYR A 260 -20.23 21.10 -13.66
CA TYR A 260 -20.93 22.35 -13.39
C TYR A 260 -20.23 23.54 -14.05
N LYS A 261 -18.90 23.65 -13.90
CA LYS A 261 -18.11 24.73 -14.51
C LYS A 261 -18.24 24.71 -16.04
N THR A 262 -18.00 23.55 -16.66
CA THR A 262 -18.09 23.41 -18.12
C THR A 262 -19.47 23.77 -18.66
N LEU A 263 -20.54 23.30 -18.01
CA LEU A 263 -21.91 23.62 -18.42
C LEU A 263 -22.24 25.09 -18.17
N ARG A 264 -21.82 25.65 -17.03
CA ARG A 264 -22.04 27.08 -16.70
C ARG A 264 -21.42 27.98 -17.77
N ASP A 265 -20.21 27.69 -18.18
CA ASP A 265 -19.43 28.50 -19.12
C ASP A 265 -19.85 28.27 -20.58
N SER A 266 -20.64 27.23 -20.89
CA SER A 266 -21.19 26.99 -22.23
C SER A 266 -22.17 28.11 -22.65
N THR A 267 -22.19 28.48 -23.92
CA THR A 267 -23.11 29.49 -24.48
C THR A 267 -23.87 28.93 -25.67
N TYR A 268 -25.08 29.44 -25.92
CA TYR A 268 -25.82 29.11 -27.14
C TYR A 268 -25.18 29.78 -28.36
N ASP A 269 -25.12 29.08 -29.48
CA ASP A 269 -24.66 29.66 -30.75
C ASP A 269 -25.79 30.46 -31.41
N ASP A 270 -25.73 31.78 -31.29
CA ASP A 270 -26.70 32.70 -31.88
C ASP A 270 -26.48 32.95 -33.40
N SER A 271 -25.52 32.29 -34.04
CA SER A 271 -25.16 32.53 -35.45
C SER A 271 -26.34 32.40 -36.41
N GLU A 272 -27.22 31.43 -36.19
CA GLU A 272 -28.40 31.21 -37.04
C GLU A 272 -29.46 32.31 -36.85
N ILE A 273 -29.66 32.80 -35.63
CA ILE A 273 -30.55 33.93 -35.35
C ILE A 273 -30.02 35.17 -36.06
N GLN A 274 -28.71 35.44 -35.93
CA GLN A 274 -28.07 36.59 -36.58
C GLN A 274 -28.19 36.53 -38.11
N LYS A 275 -28.02 35.35 -38.72
CA LYS A 275 -28.21 35.17 -40.17
C LYS A 275 -29.64 35.50 -40.58
N ILE A 276 -30.64 34.94 -39.89
CA ILE A 276 -32.05 35.19 -40.22
C ILE A 276 -32.39 36.68 -40.04
N GLU A 277 -31.88 37.33 -38.98
CA GLU A 277 -32.13 38.77 -38.77
C GLU A 277 -31.56 39.64 -39.89
N ALA A 278 -30.38 39.28 -40.42
CA ALA A 278 -29.71 39.99 -41.51
C ALA A 278 -30.35 39.80 -42.90
N GLU A 279 -31.25 38.83 -43.09
CA GLU A 279 -31.93 38.62 -44.37
C GLU A 279 -32.83 39.82 -44.73
N SER A 280 -32.76 40.29 -45.96
CA SER A 280 -33.63 41.35 -46.50
C SER A 280 -34.27 40.92 -47.81
N PHE A 281 -35.44 41.46 -48.12
CA PHE A 281 -36.07 41.25 -49.42
C PHE A 281 -35.24 41.96 -50.51
N GLY A 282 -34.44 41.21 -51.27
CA GLY A 282 -33.62 41.72 -52.37
C GLY A 282 -34.40 41.90 -53.67
N ASP A 283 -33.91 42.76 -54.56
CA ASP A 283 -34.53 43.06 -55.86
C ASP A 283 -34.67 41.81 -56.76
N GLU A 284 -33.78 40.84 -56.58
CA GLU A 284 -33.79 39.55 -57.28
C GLU A 284 -34.92 38.61 -56.87
N LEU A 285 -35.55 38.82 -55.70
CA LEU A 285 -36.79 38.13 -55.30
C LEU A 285 -38.05 38.72 -55.97
N SER A 286 -37.92 39.86 -56.67
CA SER A 286 -38.99 40.47 -57.46
C SER A 286 -39.07 39.94 -58.90
N ILE A 287 -38.18 39.00 -59.26
CA ILE A 287 -38.09 38.38 -60.59
C ILE A 287 -38.66 36.96 -60.50
N CYS A 288 -39.59 36.63 -61.39
CA CYS A 288 -40.18 35.30 -61.42
C CYS A 288 -39.10 34.24 -61.76
N PRO A 289 -38.86 33.24 -60.89
CA PRO A 289 -37.81 32.25 -61.12
C PRO A 289 -38.10 31.32 -62.30
N THR A 290 -39.35 31.24 -62.75
CA THR A 290 -39.79 30.36 -63.84
C THR A 290 -39.67 31.00 -65.22
N CYS A 291 -39.91 32.32 -65.34
CA CYS A 291 -39.91 33.01 -66.62
C CYS A 291 -38.91 34.18 -66.72
N GLY A 292 -38.22 34.54 -65.63
CA GLY A 292 -37.20 35.60 -65.60
C GLY A 292 -37.75 37.02 -65.76
N GLN A 293 -39.07 37.20 -65.80
CA GLN A 293 -39.69 38.53 -65.89
C GLN A 293 -39.96 39.11 -64.50
N LYS A 294 -39.90 40.44 -64.39
CA LYS A 294 -40.27 41.18 -63.17
C LYS A 294 -41.76 40.95 -62.88
N MET A 295 -42.09 40.59 -61.65
CA MET A 295 -43.47 40.35 -61.22
C MET A 295 -44.27 41.66 -61.20
N LEU A 296 -45.60 41.58 -61.31
CA LEU A 296 -46.46 42.76 -61.14
C LEU A 296 -46.38 43.28 -59.70
N ASP A 297 -46.58 44.57 -59.50
CA ASP A 297 -46.44 45.23 -58.19
C ASP A 297 -47.30 44.56 -57.10
N GLU A 298 -48.50 44.11 -57.43
CA GLU A 298 -49.42 43.40 -56.52
C GLU A 298 -48.87 42.02 -56.09
N GLN A 299 -48.12 41.34 -56.97
CA GLN A 299 -47.48 40.05 -56.67
C GLN A 299 -46.17 40.23 -55.90
N ILE A 300 -45.43 41.32 -56.15
CA ILE A 300 -44.25 41.71 -55.37
C ILE A 300 -44.65 41.99 -53.92
N GLU A 301 -45.78 42.66 -53.70
CA GLU A 301 -46.25 42.98 -52.35
C GLU A 301 -46.68 41.72 -51.58
N GLN A 302 -47.39 40.78 -52.23
CA GLN A 302 -47.66 39.46 -51.64
C GLN A 302 -46.38 38.67 -51.34
N ALA A 303 -45.36 38.73 -52.21
CA ALA A 303 -44.09 38.06 -51.99
C ALA A 303 -43.31 38.65 -50.80
N LYS A 304 -43.35 39.98 -50.61
CA LYS A 304 -42.78 40.64 -49.42
C LYS A 304 -43.51 40.21 -48.14
N GLU A 305 -44.84 40.20 -48.14
CA GLU A 305 -45.62 39.74 -46.99
C GLU A 305 -45.31 38.27 -46.62
N GLN A 306 -45.20 37.40 -47.64
CA GLN A 306 -44.82 36.01 -47.43
C GLN A 306 -43.38 35.87 -46.92
N PHE A 307 -42.45 36.66 -47.44
CA PHE A 307 -41.06 36.70 -46.97
C PHE A 307 -40.98 37.12 -45.50
N GLU A 308 -41.61 38.24 -45.12
CA GLU A 308 -41.62 38.73 -43.73
C GLU A 308 -42.32 37.75 -42.79
N SER A 309 -43.44 37.16 -43.21
CA SER A 309 -44.14 36.11 -42.46
C SER A 309 -43.27 34.86 -42.24
N SER A 310 -42.56 34.42 -43.29
CA SER A 310 -41.64 33.27 -43.22
C SER A 310 -40.42 33.57 -42.36
N LYS A 311 -39.81 34.75 -42.53
CA LYS A 311 -38.69 35.25 -41.72
C LYS A 311 -39.07 35.28 -40.25
N LYS A 312 -40.23 35.85 -39.91
CA LYS A 312 -40.77 35.89 -38.54
C LYS A 312 -40.94 34.49 -37.95
N LYS A 313 -41.56 33.55 -38.69
CA LYS A 313 -41.72 32.17 -38.21
C LYS A 313 -40.38 31.48 -37.93
N ARG A 314 -39.38 31.64 -38.81
CA ARG A 314 -38.03 31.08 -38.61
C ARG A 314 -37.34 31.70 -37.39
N LEU A 315 -37.46 33.02 -37.22
CA LEU A 315 -36.97 33.74 -36.04
C LEU A 315 -37.63 33.25 -34.75
N ASP A 316 -38.94 33.09 -34.72
CA ASP A 316 -39.67 32.59 -33.55
C ASP A 316 -39.23 31.17 -33.19
N MET A 317 -39.05 30.29 -34.18
CA MET A 317 -38.53 28.93 -33.96
C MET A 317 -37.09 28.94 -33.42
N ALA A 318 -36.21 29.76 -33.98
CA ALA A 318 -34.82 29.86 -33.53
C ALA A 318 -34.70 30.46 -32.12
N ARG A 319 -35.52 31.47 -31.78
CA ARG A 319 -35.60 32.04 -30.43
C ARG A 319 -36.14 31.03 -29.43
N LYS A 320 -37.17 30.27 -29.79
CA LYS A 320 -37.68 29.18 -28.95
C LYS A 320 -36.64 28.09 -28.69
N ALA A 321 -35.84 27.73 -29.70
CA ALA A 321 -34.75 26.76 -29.53
C ALA A 321 -33.69 27.26 -28.53
N LYS A 322 -33.39 28.56 -28.52
CA LYS A 322 -32.53 29.21 -27.52
C LYS A 322 -33.14 29.16 -26.12
N GLU A 323 -34.39 29.56 -25.97
CA GLU A 323 -35.12 29.49 -24.68
C GLU A 323 -35.14 28.07 -24.11
N ASP A 324 -35.43 27.07 -24.95
CA ASP A 324 -35.42 25.66 -24.58
C ASP A 324 -34.02 25.19 -24.15
N TRP A 325 -32.96 25.67 -24.82
CA TRP A 325 -31.58 25.38 -24.44
C TRP A 325 -31.22 26.00 -23.10
N GLU A 326 -31.60 27.25 -22.84
CA GLU A 326 -31.36 27.94 -21.57
C GLU A 326 -32.11 27.24 -20.42
N LEU A 327 -33.35 26.80 -20.66
CA LEU A 327 -34.13 26.04 -19.69
C LEU A 327 -33.47 24.69 -19.38
N ARG A 328 -33.08 23.92 -20.41
CA ARG A 328 -32.35 22.65 -20.25
C ARG A 328 -31.05 22.84 -19.48
N LYS A 329 -30.27 23.86 -19.83
CA LYS A 329 -29.02 24.22 -19.13
C LYS A 329 -29.29 24.50 -17.65
N LYS A 330 -30.32 25.28 -17.32
CA LYS A 330 -30.69 25.59 -15.94
C LYS A 330 -31.07 24.33 -15.15
N VAL A 331 -31.88 23.45 -15.74
CA VAL A 331 -32.27 22.17 -15.11
C VAL A 331 -31.05 21.28 -14.86
N GLN A 332 -30.16 21.15 -15.84
CA GLN A 332 -28.94 20.35 -15.70
C GLN A 332 -27.99 20.93 -14.65
N LEU A 333 -27.82 22.26 -14.59
CA LEU A 333 -27.01 22.91 -13.54
C LEU A 333 -27.55 22.62 -12.15
N ASN A 334 -28.87 22.65 -11.96
CA ASN A 334 -29.50 22.30 -10.68
C ASN A 334 -29.29 20.83 -10.32
N SER A 335 -29.40 19.90 -11.29
CA SER A 335 -29.12 18.47 -11.08
C SER A 335 -27.68 18.25 -10.62
N ILE A 336 -26.71 18.82 -11.34
CA ILE A 336 -25.29 18.69 -10.99
C ILE A 336 -24.99 19.31 -9.62
N ALA A 337 -25.64 20.43 -9.27
CA ALA A 337 -25.50 21.03 -7.96
C ALA A 337 -26.06 20.13 -6.85
N ALA A 338 -27.20 19.46 -7.08
CA ALA A 338 -27.75 18.49 -6.14
C ALA A 338 -26.83 17.28 -5.95
N GLU A 339 -26.30 16.71 -7.04
CA GLU A 339 -25.30 15.64 -7.02
C GLU A 339 -24.03 16.05 -6.24
N GLY A 340 -23.52 17.25 -6.50
CA GLY A 340 -22.35 17.78 -5.80
C GLY A 340 -22.61 18.02 -4.31
N ASN A 341 -23.81 18.45 -3.93
CA ASN A 341 -24.19 18.63 -2.53
C ASN A 341 -24.32 17.27 -1.82
N ALA A 342 -24.91 16.26 -2.46
CA ALA A 342 -24.98 14.91 -1.93
C ALA A 342 -23.58 14.32 -1.70
N ALA A 343 -22.70 14.38 -2.71
CA ALA A 343 -21.32 13.91 -2.59
C ALA A 343 -20.54 14.65 -1.49
N LYS A 344 -20.83 15.95 -1.26
CA LYS A 344 -20.25 16.71 -0.15
C LYS A 344 -20.73 16.23 1.21
N THR A 345 -22.03 15.97 1.37
CA THR A 345 -22.59 15.40 2.61
C THR A 345 -21.99 14.02 2.88
N ASP A 346 -21.98 13.13 1.88
CA ASP A 346 -21.45 11.78 2.02
C ASP A 346 -19.94 11.79 2.34
N LEU A 347 -19.20 12.78 1.83
CA LEU A 347 -17.80 13.00 2.17
C LEU A 347 -17.63 13.39 3.64
N GLU A 348 -18.44 14.32 4.14
CA GLU A 348 -18.45 14.75 5.55
C GLU A 348 -18.81 13.58 6.48
N GLU A 349 -19.79 12.76 6.10
CA GLU A 349 -20.17 11.54 6.85
C GLU A 349 -19.04 10.50 6.88
N SER A 350 -18.37 10.27 5.75
CA SER A 350 -17.24 9.35 5.67
C SER A 350 -16.04 9.84 6.50
N GLN A 351 -15.81 11.16 6.55
CA GLN A 351 -14.78 11.76 7.41
C GLN A 351 -15.10 11.55 8.90
N LYS A 352 -16.36 11.77 9.30
CA LYS A 352 -16.81 11.54 10.67
C LYS A 352 -16.69 10.07 11.07
N ALA A 353 -17.09 9.14 10.19
CA ALA A 353 -16.95 7.71 10.42
C ALA A 353 -15.49 7.28 10.56
N LYS A 354 -14.58 7.90 9.79
CA LYS A 354 -13.13 7.69 9.92
C LYS A 354 -12.64 8.12 11.31
N GLU A 355 -12.95 9.34 11.75
CA GLU A 355 -12.54 9.86 13.07
C GLU A 355 -13.05 8.98 14.22
N GLU A 356 -14.32 8.56 14.16
CA GLU A 356 -14.93 7.66 15.16
C GLU A 356 -14.23 6.29 15.19
N SER A 357 -13.89 5.75 14.02
CA SER A 357 -13.17 4.46 13.90
C SER A 357 -11.74 4.58 14.42
N GLU A 358 -11.00 5.63 14.08
CA GLU A 358 -9.64 5.88 14.58
C GLU A 358 -9.62 6.01 16.11
N SER A 359 -10.56 6.77 16.68
CA SER A 359 -10.70 6.88 18.13
C SER A 359 -11.02 5.53 18.78
N SER A 360 -11.89 4.73 18.15
CA SER A 360 -12.27 3.42 18.67
C SER A 360 -11.12 2.42 18.62
N VAL A 361 -10.33 2.41 17.53
CA VAL A 361 -9.11 1.59 17.44
C VAL A 361 -8.14 1.95 18.56
N SER A 362 -7.86 3.24 18.77
CA SER A 362 -6.94 3.68 19.84
C SER A 362 -7.38 3.21 21.22
N VAL A 363 -8.68 3.31 21.54
CA VAL A 363 -9.21 2.87 22.84
C VAL A 363 -9.08 1.36 23.01
N LEU A 364 -9.40 0.58 21.97
CA LEU A 364 -9.32 -0.88 22.01
C LEU A 364 -7.87 -1.38 22.10
N GLU A 365 -6.94 -0.70 21.42
CA GLU A 365 -5.50 -0.99 21.51
C GLU A 365 -4.96 -0.72 22.91
N ASP A 366 -5.41 0.38 23.55
CA ASP A 366 -5.08 0.67 24.95
C ASP A 366 -5.65 -0.38 25.92
N GLU A 367 -6.90 -0.84 25.71
CA GLU A 367 -7.50 -1.94 26.48
C GLU A 367 -6.69 -3.23 26.32
N LEU A 368 -6.32 -3.58 25.09
CA LEU A 368 -5.50 -4.76 24.79
C LEU A 368 -4.11 -4.66 25.45
N ALA A 369 -3.50 -3.48 25.45
CA ALA A 369 -2.22 -3.23 26.09
C ALA A 369 -2.30 -3.38 27.62
N LYS A 370 -3.39 -2.96 28.25
CA LYS A 370 -3.64 -3.17 29.69
C LYS A 370 -3.74 -4.65 30.03
N ILE A 371 -4.53 -5.42 29.29
CA ILE A 371 -4.63 -6.88 29.48
C ILE A 371 -3.27 -7.55 29.29
N ALA A 372 -2.48 -7.12 28.29
CA ALA A 372 -1.13 -7.64 28.08
C ALA A 372 -0.17 -7.29 29.23
N ALA A 373 -0.32 -6.11 29.84
CA ALA A 373 0.47 -5.68 30.99
C ALA A 373 0.10 -6.44 32.28
N GLU A 374 -1.19 -6.59 32.56
CA GLU A 374 -1.70 -7.37 33.71
C GLU A 374 -1.22 -8.83 33.67
N ASN A 375 -1.25 -9.44 32.47
CA ASN A 375 -0.69 -10.78 32.25
C ASN A 375 0.82 -10.87 32.46
N LYS A 376 1.59 -9.79 32.24
CA LYS A 376 3.03 -9.78 32.54
C LYS A 376 3.31 -9.68 34.02
N VAL A 377 2.52 -8.89 34.75
CA VAL A 377 2.66 -8.71 36.21
C VAL A 377 2.31 -10.01 36.95
N GLN A 378 1.29 -10.74 36.53
CA GLN A 378 0.94 -12.06 37.10
C GLN A 378 1.96 -13.18 36.78
N ARG A 379 2.89 -12.94 35.84
CA ARG A 379 3.95 -13.89 35.43
C ARG A 379 5.33 -13.57 36.04
N MET A 380 5.46 -12.50 36.82
CA MET A 380 6.68 -12.22 37.58
C MET A 380 6.61 -12.90 38.95
N PRO A 381 7.69 -13.55 39.41
CA PRO A 381 7.72 -14.38 40.62
C PRO A 381 7.41 -13.62 41.91
#